data_AF-A0A560H3V8-F1
#
_entry.id   AF-A0A560H3V8-F1
#
_cell.length_a   1.000
_cell.length_b   1.000
_cell.length_c   1.000
_cell.angle_alpha   90.00
_cell.angle_beta   90.00
_cell.angle_gamma   90.00
#
_symmetry.space_group_name_H-M   'P 1'
#
loop_
_entity.id
_entity.type
_entity.pdbx_description
1 polymer ?
#
loop_
_entity_poly.entity_id
_entity_poly.type
_entity_poly.pdbx_seq_one_letter_code
_entity_poly.pdbx_strand_id
1 'polypeptide(L)'
;MLIDRLNLWVINRLQHLREQRRGKMTISSAGLIIQKKGQNHQVVWAAIESIIAKRTDHMVGDTISLTITTRDGLTAQATEDDAEWSALIAGISEHLVGCLPYARWALALVAGEATIPVYRRGTVPDL
;
A
#
# COMPACT_ATOMS: atom_id res chain seq x y z
N MET A 1 4.53 -8.75 -33.56
CA MET A 1 3.40 -9.69 -33.37
C MET A 1 3.70 -10.92 -32.51
N LEU A 2 4.85 -11.61 -32.65
CA LEU A 2 5.20 -12.74 -31.75
C LEU A 2 5.89 -12.26 -30.46
N ILE A 3 6.73 -11.24 -30.58
CA ILE A 3 7.40 -10.55 -29.45
C ILE A 3 6.38 -9.89 -28.51
N ASP A 4 5.34 -9.24 -29.05
CA ASP A 4 4.33 -8.56 -28.24
C ASP A 4 3.51 -9.54 -27.38
N ARG A 5 3.22 -10.73 -27.90
CA ARG A 5 2.51 -11.79 -27.17
C ARG A 5 3.38 -12.40 -26.07
N LEU A 6 4.68 -12.56 -26.32
CA LEU A 6 5.66 -13.02 -25.33
C LEU A 6 5.81 -11.99 -24.20
N ASN A 7 5.94 -10.71 -24.54
CA ASN A 7 6.00 -9.63 -23.56
C ASN A 7 4.73 -9.59 -22.71
N LEU A 8 3.55 -9.65 -23.32
CA LEU A 8 2.28 -9.66 -22.58
C LEU A 8 2.17 -10.88 -21.64
N TRP A 9 2.60 -12.06 -22.11
CA TRP A 9 2.60 -13.27 -21.31
C TRP A 9 3.55 -13.18 -20.10
N VAL A 10 4.78 -12.68 -20.31
CA VAL A 10 5.75 -12.48 -19.23
C VAL A 10 5.25 -11.45 -18.22
N ILE A 11 4.70 -10.33 -18.69
CA ILE A 11 4.12 -9.28 -17.84
C ILE A 11 2.99 -9.87 -16.98
N ASN A 12 2.02 -10.56 -17.59
CA ASN A 12 0.89 -11.16 -16.87
C ASN A 12 1.36 -12.23 -15.87
N ARG A 13 2.35 -13.06 -16.24
CA ARG A 13 2.93 -14.08 -15.35
C ARG A 13 3.61 -13.44 -14.14
N LEU A 14 4.36 -12.35 -14.33
CA LEU A 14 5.03 -11.63 -13.25
C LEU A 14 4.03 -10.90 -12.36
N GLN A 15 2.96 -10.33 -12.93
CA GLN A 15 1.89 -9.67 -12.20
C GLN A 15 1.17 -10.66 -11.27
N HIS A 16 0.79 -11.82 -11.78
CA HIS A 16 0.18 -12.90 -10.98
C HIS A 16 1.09 -13.38 -9.84
N LEU A 17 2.40 -13.52 -10.08
CA LEU A 17 3.37 -13.88 -9.03
C LEU A 17 3.54 -12.78 -7.97
N ARG A 18 3.37 -11.51 -8.34
CA ARG A 18 3.42 -10.38 -7.41
C ARG A 18 2.17 -10.33 -6.52
N GLU A 19 0.99 -10.50 -7.12
CA GLU A 19 -0.28 -10.58 -6.40
C GLU A 19 -0.25 -11.72 -5.36
N GLN A 20 0.26 -12.89 -5.74
CA GLN A 20 0.44 -14.02 -4.82
C GLN A 20 1.41 -13.74 -3.67
N ARG A 21 2.44 -12.90 -3.88
CA ARG A 21 3.44 -12.57 -2.85
C ARG A 21 3.01 -11.44 -1.92
N ARG A 22 2.24 -10.45 -2.40
CA ARG A 22 1.76 -9.33 -1.58
C ARG A 22 0.67 -9.74 -0.61
N GLY A 23 -0.13 -10.74 -0.99
CA GLY A 23 -1.27 -11.15 -0.20
C GLY A 23 -2.46 -10.22 -0.41
N LYS A 24 -3.67 -10.73 -0.15
CA LYS A 24 -4.90 -9.94 -0.29
C LYS A 24 -5.11 -9.08 0.97
N MET A 25 -5.50 -7.82 0.79
CA MET A 25 -5.94 -6.96 1.89
C MET A 25 -7.44 -6.72 1.76
N THR A 26 -8.15 -6.67 2.87
CA THR A 26 -9.56 -6.25 2.93
C THR A 26 -9.70 -5.22 4.03
N ILE A 27 -10.45 -4.15 3.76
CA ILE A 27 -10.62 -3.03 4.68
C ILE A 27 -12.02 -3.03 5.28
N SER A 28 -12.08 -2.70 6.57
CA SER A 28 -13.32 -2.55 7.33
C SER A 28 -13.16 -1.43 8.35
N SER A 29 -14.27 -0.99 8.94
CA SER A 29 -14.25 -0.01 10.04
C SER A 29 -13.49 -0.53 11.27
N ALA A 30 -13.41 -1.84 11.49
CA ALA A 30 -12.66 -2.44 12.59
C ALA A 30 -11.15 -2.48 12.34
N GLY A 31 -10.71 -2.40 11.09
CA GLY A 31 -9.31 -2.53 10.71
C GLY A 31 -9.10 -3.22 9.37
N LEU A 32 -7.91 -3.80 9.22
CA LEU A 32 -7.42 -4.48 8.04
C LEU A 32 -7.44 -6.00 8.26
N ILE A 33 -7.81 -6.76 7.24
CA ILE A 33 -7.54 -8.20 7.16
C ILE A 33 -6.45 -8.38 6.11
N ILE A 34 -5.29 -8.88 6.53
CA ILE A 34 -4.12 -9.09 5.67
C ILE A 34 -3.93 -10.60 5.50
N GLN A 35 -4.12 -11.10 4.28
CA GLN A 35 -3.89 -12.49 3.94
C GLN A 35 -2.44 -12.68 3.49
N LYS A 36 -1.56 -13.21 4.35
CA LYS A 36 -0.14 -13.41 4.05
C LYS A 36 0.22 -14.88 4.26
N LYS A 37 0.89 -15.50 3.27
CA LYS A 37 1.30 -16.93 3.33
C LYS A 37 0.15 -17.90 3.67
N GLY A 38 -1.07 -17.59 3.22
CA GLY A 38 -2.26 -18.42 3.47
C GLY A 38 -2.89 -18.24 4.86
N GLN A 39 -2.38 -17.33 5.70
CA GLN A 39 -2.97 -16.98 6.99
C GLN A 39 -3.63 -15.59 6.92
N ASN A 40 -4.75 -15.44 7.61
CA ASN A 40 -5.42 -14.16 7.78
C ASN A 40 -4.94 -13.51 9.09
N HIS A 41 -4.36 -12.32 8.97
CA HIS A 41 -3.97 -11.49 10.09
C HIS A 41 -4.97 -10.35 10.22
N GLN A 42 -5.67 -10.30 11.35
CA GLN A 42 -6.56 -9.19 11.65
C GLN A 42 -5.77 -8.10 12.37
N VAL A 43 -5.74 -6.91 11.78
CA VAL A 43 -5.00 -5.75 12.27
C VAL A 43 -6.00 -4.63 12.54
N VAL A 44 -6.24 -4.32 13.81
CA VAL A 44 -7.03 -3.14 14.17
C VAL A 44 -6.27 -1.86 13.82
N TRP A 45 -6.97 -0.77 13.49
CA TRP A 45 -6.34 0.52 13.16
C TRP A 45 -5.37 1.00 14.26
N ALA A 46 -5.74 0.78 15.53
CA ALA A 46 -4.90 1.10 16.69
C ALA A 46 -3.64 0.22 16.83
N ALA A 47 -3.47 -0.81 16.02
CA ALA A 47 -2.26 -1.64 15.98
C ALA A 47 -1.24 -1.17 14.93
N ILE A 48 -1.64 -0.28 14.01
CA ILE A 48 -0.74 0.29 13.00
C ILE A 48 0.27 1.21 13.67
N GLU A 49 1.55 0.96 13.44
CA GLU A 49 2.65 1.75 13.98
C GLU A 49 3.10 2.84 13.01
N SER A 50 3.23 2.49 11.73
CA SER A 50 3.64 3.44 10.69
C SER A 50 3.12 3.06 9.31
N ILE A 51 2.91 4.09 8.48
CA ILE A 51 2.60 3.96 7.06
C ILE A 51 3.58 4.83 6.27
N ILE A 52 4.23 4.24 5.29
CA ILE A 52 5.17 4.92 4.39
C ILE A 52 4.67 4.78 2.96
N ALA A 53 4.49 5.91 2.27
CA ALA A 53 4.22 5.96 0.85
C ALA A 53 5.53 6.03 0.06
N LYS A 54 5.57 5.37 -1.10
CA LYS A 54 6.68 5.48 -2.04
C LYS A 54 6.17 5.24 -3.46
N ARG A 55 6.85 5.85 -4.42
CA ARG A 55 6.67 5.47 -5.83
C ARG A 55 7.40 4.16 -6.08
N THR A 56 6.71 3.21 -6.71
CA THR A 56 7.32 1.96 -7.15
C THR A 56 7.24 1.90 -8.66
N ASP A 57 8.41 1.79 -9.28
CA ASP A 57 8.51 1.58 -10.71
C ASP A 57 8.09 0.13 -11.00
N HIS A 58 6.93 -0.03 -11.63
CA HIS A 58 6.55 -1.27 -12.25
C HIS A 58 6.88 -1.18 -13.73
N MET A 59 7.31 -2.29 -14.35
CA MET A 59 7.66 -2.31 -15.78
C MET A 59 6.51 -1.88 -16.72
N VAL A 60 5.32 -1.60 -16.19
CA VAL A 60 4.11 -1.11 -16.87
C VAL A 60 3.60 0.20 -16.24
N GLY A 61 4.48 1.03 -15.66
CA GLY A 61 4.15 2.35 -15.14
C GLY A 61 4.61 2.59 -13.69
N ASP A 62 4.70 3.87 -13.33
CA ASP A 62 4.88 4.32 -11.96
C ASP A 62 3.58 4.13 -11.18
N THR A 63 3.62 3.45 -10.03
CA THR A 63 2.46 3.33 -9.13
C THR A 63 2.86 3.77 -7.73
N ILE A 64 1.93 4.36 -6.99
CA ILE A 64 2.14 4.62 -5.57
C ILE A 64 1.85 3.35 -4.78
N SER A 65 2.76 3.05 -3.86
CA SER A 65 2.63 1.95 -2.90
C SER A 65 2.68 2.47 -1.47
N LEU A 66 1.89 1.85 -0.59
CA LEU A 66 1.93 2.03 0.85
C LEU A 66 2.55 0.80 1.49
N THR A 67 3.51 1.00 2.38
CA THR A 67 3.98 -0.01 3.32
C THR A 67 3.41 0.27 4.69
N ILE A 68 2.59 -0.65 5.19
CA ILE A 68 1.93 -0.58 6.50
C ILE A 68 2.71 -1.50 7.44
N THR A 69 3.15 -0.94 8.57
CA THR A 69 3.87 -1.67 9.63
C THR A 69 3.07 -1.58 10.91
N THR A 70 2.86 -2.71 11.57
CA THR A 70 2.14 -2.83 12.84
C THR A 70 3.11 -2.96 14.01
N ARG A 71 2.60 -2.77 15.23
CA ARG A 71 3.40 -2.85 16.47
C ARG A 71 4.03 -4.22 16.73
N ASP A 72 3.43 -5.29 16.24
CA ASP A 72 3.94 -6.66 16.31
C ASP A 72 4.94 -7.00 15.17
N GLY A 73 5.28 -6.02 14.33
CA GLY A 73 6.26 -6.18 13.24
C GLY A 73 5.68 -6.79 11.96
N LEU A 74 4.37 -7.04 11.89
CA LEU A 74 3.74 -7.44 10.65
C LEU A 74 3.80 -6.29 9.64
N THR A 75 4.27 -6.62 8.44
CA THR A 75 4.33 -5.69 7.30
C THR A 75 3.43 -6.14 6.17
N ALA A 76 2.70 -5.18 5.61
CA ALA A 76 1.85 -5.36 4.43
C ALA A 76 2.06 -4.24 3.42
N GLN A 77 1.79 -4.53 2.15
CA GLN A 77 1.93 -3.58 1.06
C GLN A 77 0.65 -3.44 0.25
N ALA A 78 0.17 -2.21 0.10
CA ALA A 78 -0.94 -1.81 -0.76
C ALA A 78 -0.43 -0.96 -1.94
N THR A 79 -1.11 -0.96 -3.08
CA THR A 79 -0.79 -0.14 -4.27
C THR A 79 -2.06 0.40 -4.89
N GLU A 80 -1.93 1.44 -5.70
CA GLU A 80 -3.04 2.04 -6.45
C GLU A 80 -3.83 1.03 -7.30
N ASP A 81 -3.18 -0.04 -7.77
CA ASP A 81 -3.83 -1.10 -8.56
C ASP A 81 -4.71 -2.05 -7.73
N ASP A 82 -4.63 -2.01 -6.39
CA ASP A 82 -5.46 -2.88 -5.56
C ASP A 82 -6.91 -2.37 -5.57
N ALA A 83 -7.86 -3.28 -5.76
CA ALA A 83 -9.29 -2.95 -5.73
C ALA A 83 -9.75 -2.23 -4.45
N GLU A 84 -9.01 -2.44 -3.36
CA GLU A 84 -9.29 -1.93 -2.03
C GLU A 84 -8.54 -0.62 -1.72
N TRP A 85 -7.77 -0.07 -2.67
CA TRP A 85 -6.96 1.13 -2.48
C TRP A 85 -7.78 2.31 -1.96
N SER A 86 -8.88 2.65 -2.62
CA SER A 86 -9.75 3.77 -2.21
C SER A 86 -10.30 3.60 -0.79
N ALA A 87 -10.68 2.37 -0.42
CA ALA A 87 -11.17 2.06 0.91
C ALA A 87 -10.06 2.17 1.97
N LEU A 88 -8.84 1.75 1.63
CA LEU A 88 -7.67 1.91 2.48
C LEU A 88 -7.34 3.39 2.73
N ILE A 89 -7.32 4.22 1.69
CA ILE A 89 -7.04 5.65 1.82
C ILE A 89 -8.09 6.34 2.70
N ALA A 90 -9.37 6.03 2.50
CA ALA A 90 -10.45 6.54 3.34
C ALA A 90 -10.29 6.09 4.80
N GLY A 91 -10.05 4.79 5.03
CA GLY A 91 -9.87 4.25 6.38
C GLY A 91 -8.65 4.80 7.11
N ILE A 92 -7.54 5.07 6.41
CA ILE A 92 -6.39 5.78 6.97
C ILE A 92 -6.81 7.17 7.44
N SER A 93 -7.48 7.95 6.58
CA SER A 93 -7.91 9.31 6.91
C SER A 93 -8.94 9.37 8.04
N GLU A 94 -9.80 8.35 8.16
CA GLU A 94 -10.86 8.30 9.16
C GLU A 94 -10.34 7.85 10.53
N HIS A 95 -9.45 6.84 10.57
CA HIS A 95 -9.10 6.16 11.81
C HIS A 95 -7.70 6.48 12.34
N LEU A 96 -6.80 7.04 11.53
CA LEU A 96 -5.42 7.35 11.93
C LEU A 96 -5.22 8.85 12.11
N VAL A 97 -5.53 9.34 13.32
CA VAL A 97 -5.32 10.74 13.70
C VAL A 97 -3.87 11.15 13.47
N GLY A 98 -3.66 12.25 12.76
CA GLY A 98 -2.34 12.76 12.41
C GLY A 98 -1.77 12.16 11.11
N CYS A 99 -2.52 11.36 10.34
CA CYS A 99 -2.08 10.96 9.03
C CYS A 99 -2.04 12.15 8.04
N LEU A 100 -1.10 12.10 7.09
CA LEU A 100 -1.04 13.08 6.02
C LEU A 100 -2.13 12.79 4.97
N PRO A 101 -2.90 13.80 4.52
CA PRO A 101 -3.94 13.62 3.50
C PRO A 101 -3.37 13.08 2.19
N TYR A 102 -4.15 12.24 1.49
CA TYR A 102 -3.77 11.61 0.22
C TYR A 102 -3.12 12.58 -0.77
N ALA A 103 -3.81 13.68 -1.06
CA ALA A 103 -3.37 14.66 -2.05
C ALA A 103 -1.98 15.24 -1.74
N ARG A 104 -1.58 15.32 -0.47
CA ARG A 104 -0.29 15.87 -0.08
C ARG A 104 0.86 14.94 -0.39
N TRP A 105 0.82 13.69 0.11
CA TRP A 105 1.90 12.76 -0.18
C TRP A 105 1.89 12.30 -1.64
N ALA A 106 0.72 12.17 -2.27
CA ALA A 106 0.66 11.83 -3.69
C ALA A 106 1.36 12.90 -4.54
N LEU A 107 1.08 14.19 -4.28
CA LEU A 107 1.72 15.29 -5.00
C LEU A 107 3.24 15.33 -4.75
N ALA A 108 3.69 15.14 -3.51
CA ALA A 108 5.10 15.17 -3.18
C ALA A 108 5.88 13.98 -3.81
N LEU A 109 5.27 12.79 -3.91
CA LEU A 109 5.86 11.66 -4.66
C LEU A 109 5.96 11.96 -6.16
N VAL A 110 4.96 12.63 -6.72
CA VAL A 110 5.00 13.08 -8.13
C VAL A 110 6.07 14.17 -8.33
N ALA A 111 6.27 15.04 -7.33
CA ALA A 111 7.29 16.08 -7.34
C ALA A 111 8.73 15.55 -7.22
N GLY A 112 8.91 14.27 -6.90
CA GLY A 112 10.22 13.59 -6.90
C GLY A 112 10.68 13.07 -5.55
N GLU A 113 9.87 13.18 -4.49
CA GLU A 113 10.20 12.57 -3.20
C GLU A 113 10.24 11.04 -3.31
N ALA A 114 11.29 10.42 -2.76
CA ALA A 114 11.47 8.97 -2.86
C ALA A 114 10.50 8.21 -1.93
N THR A 115 10.34 8.69 -0.70
CA THR A 115 9.48 8.09 0.32
C THR A 115 8.89 9.15 1.22
N ILE A 116 7.62 9.00 1.60
CA ILE A 116 6.92 9.94 2.46
C ILE A 116 6.29 9.21 3.65
N PRO A 117 6.59 9.61 4.90
CA PRO A 117 5.90 9.09 6.07
C PRO A 117 4.46 9.63 6.09
N VAL A 118 3.49 8.77 5.77
CA VAL A 118 2.07 9.13 5.77
C VAL A 118 1.53 9.17 7.19
N TYR A 119 1.94 8.22 8.01
CA TYR A 119 1.50 8.11 9.40
C TYR A 119 2.61 7.49 10.23
N ARG A 120 2.77 7.97 11.46
CA ARG A 120 3.55 7.30 12.48
C ARG A 120 2.91 7.58 13.83
N ARG A 121 2.72 6.51 14.62
CA ARG A 121 2.05 6.59 15.92
C ARG A 121 2.82 7.53 16.85
N GLY A 122 2.07 8.39 17.54
CA GLY A 122 2.65 9.33 18.51
C GLY A 122 3.39 10.53 17.89
N THR A 123 3.44 10.64 16.57
CA THR A 123 4.01 11.79 15.87
C THR A 123 3.00 12.38 14.91
N VAL A 124 2.92 13.70 14.88
CA VAL A 124 2.27 14.40 13.76
C VAL A 124 3.36 14.63 12.72
N PRO A 125 3.22 14.18 11.47
CA PRO A 125 4.18 14.48 10.42
C PRO A 125 4.29 16.00 10.27
N ASP A 126 5.50 16.54 10.44
CA ASP A 126 5.78 17.94 10.13
C ASP A 126 5.77 18.15 8.61
N LEU A 127 5.23 19.30 8.20
CA LEU A 127 4.98 19.72 6.81
C LEU A 127 6.26 19.89 6.00
#